data_AF-A0A3D8TLD5-F1
#
_entry.id   AF-A0A3D8TLD5-F1
#
_cell.length_a   1.000
_cell.length_b   1.000
_cell.length_c   1.000
_cell.angle_alpha   90.00
_cell.angle_beta   90.00
_cell.angle_gamma   90.00
#
_symmetry.space_group_name_H-M   'P 1'
#
loop_
_entity.id
_entity.type
_entity.pdbx_description
1 polymer ?
#
loop_
_entity_poly.entity_id
_entity_poly.type
_entity_poly.pdbx_seq_one_letter_code
_entity_poly.pdbx_strand_id
1 'polypeptide(L)'
;MARVIRFLEEHSDELINYWFSTYYVKSEEYQERKCIPGYLDAQYSEAKRLFVQSLKKCSTKDVTESVRNIGEDRRDMNIDIEDMLKSHFDFYTALMEFITIHHDKKNLDCSVKELFSALLELRKIETSSALELYKGYTIEPSSTRF
;
A
#
# COMPACT_ATOMS: atom_id res chain seq x y z
N MET A 1 -2.69 11.24 15.41
CA MET A 1 -2.19 10.93 14.05
C MET A 1 -0.74 11.29 13.83
N ALA A 2 -0.30 12.53 14.09
CA ALA A 2 1.08 12.96 13.77
C ALA A 2 2.18 12.01 14.29
N ARG A 3 2.05 11.50 15.53
CA ARG A 3 3.01 10.53 16.10
C ARG A 3 3.05 9.20 15.34
N VAL A 4 1.88 8.68 14.96
CA VAL A 4 1.77 7.42 14.19
C VAL A 4 2.34 7.61 12.78
N ILE A 5 2.02 8.72 12.12
CA ILE A 5 2.56 9.04 10.80
C ILE A 5 4.09 9.15 10.86
N ARG A 6 4.63 9.93 11.80
CA ARG A 6 6.09 10.07 11.97
C ARG A 6 6.75 8.72 12.24
N PHE A 7 6.15 7.90 13.09
CA PHE A 7 6.65 6.55 13.36
C PHE A 7 6.67 5.69 12.09
N LEU A 8 5.62 5.73 11.28
CA LEU A 8 5.57 5.03 10.00
C LEU A 8 6.59 5.53 8.98
N GLU A 9 6.91 6.83 8.99
CA GLU A 9 7.98 7.40 8.16
C GLU A 9 9.35 6.87 8.60
N GLU A 10 9.63 6.93 9.91
CA GLU A 10 10.88 6.47 10.53
C GLU A 10 11.11 4.97 10.36
N HIS A 11 10.04 4.17 10.38
CA HIS A 11 10.08 2.71 10.30
C HIS A 11 9.55 2.16 8.96
N SER A 12 9.59 2.96 7.90
CA SER A 12 9.07 2.55 6.58
C SER A 12 9.74 1.29 6.04
N ASP A 13 11.05 1.14 6.17
CA ASP A 13 11.76 -0.08 5.76
C ASP A 13 11.30 -1.32 6.53
N GLU A 14 11.10 -1.22 7.84
CA GLU A 14 10.64 -2.33 8.67
C GLU A 14 9.23 -2.77 8.24
N LEU A 15 8.34 -1.82 7.98
CA LEU A 15 7.00 -2.11 7.49
C LEU A 15 7.04 -2.80 6.12
N ILE A 16 7.78 -2.25 5.14
CA ILE A 16 7.82 -2.84 3.79
C ILE A 16 8.41 -4.24 3.86
N ASN A 17 9.48 -4.46 4.64
CA ASN A 17 10.03 -5.80 4.86
C ASN A 17 9.02 -6.75 5.51
N TYR A 18 8.25 -6.27 6.49
CA TYR A 18 7.21 -7.07 7.14
C TYR A 18 6.13 -7.50 6.14
N TRP A 19 5.56 -6.56 5.37
CA TRP A 19 4.58 -6.86 4.33
C TRP A 19 5.16 -7.82 3.28
N PHE A 20 6.37 -7.54 2.80
CA PHE A 20 7.00 -8.32 1.74
C PHE A 20 7.20 -9.78 2.17
N SER A 21 7.80 -9.98 3.35
CA SER A 21 8.11 -11.32 3.88
C SER A 21 6.92 -12.09 4.44
N THR A 22 5.81 -11.41 4.76
CA THR A 22 4.63 -12.04 5.39
C THR A 22 3.50 -12.29 4.41
N TYR A 23 3.27 -11.36 3.48
CA TYR A 23 2.13 -11.36 2.56
C TYR A 23 2.58 -11.48 1.11
N TYR A 24 3.46 -10.58 0.65
CA TYR A 24 3.82 -10.54 -0.78
C TYR A 24 4.42 -11.86 -1.28
N VAL A 25 5.26 -12.52 -0.49
CA VAL A 25 5.83 -13.85 -0.81
C VAL A 25 4.78 -14.94 -1.07
N LYS A 26 3.52 -14.76 -0.66
CA LYS A 26 2.42 -15.70 -0.88
C LYS A 26 1.59 -15.37 -2.13
N SER A 27 1.78 -14.20 -2.73
CA SER A 27 1.07 -13.77 -3.94
C SER A 27 1.47 -14.59 -5.18
N GLU A 28 0.57 -14.69 -6.15
CA GLU A 28 0.86 -15.31 -7.45
C GLU A 28 1.96 -14.54 -8.19
N GLU A 29 1.90 -13.20 -8.21
CA GLU A 29 2.91 -12.32 -8.79
C GLU A 29 4.33 -12.67 -8.28
N TYR A 30 4.49 -12.86 -6.98
CA TYR A 30 5.76 -13.28 -6.40
C TYR A 30 6.18 -14.66 -6.91
N GLN A 31 5.28 -15.64 -6.93
CA GLN A 31 5.62 -17.00 -7.37
C GLN A 31 6.08 -17.03 -8.82
N GLU A 32 5.44 -16.24 -9.69
CA GLU A 32 5.78 -16.13 -11.10
C GLU A 32 7.10 -15.39 -11.35
N ARG A 33 7.38 -14.35 -10.57
CA ARG A 33 8.41 -13.36 -10.90
C ARG A 33 9.64 -13.39 -10.00
N LYS A 34 9.64 -14.15 -8.90
CA LYS A 34 10.79 -14.27 -7.96
C LYS A 34 12.10 -14.71 -8.60
N CYS A 35 12.06 -15.39 -9.74
CA CYS A 35 13.25 -15.85 -10.45
C CYS A 35 13.77 -14.82 -11.48
N ILE A 36 13.05 -13.72 -11.72
CA ILE A 36 13.46 -12.66 -12.64
C ILE A 36 14.52 -11.80 -11.95
N PRO A 37 15.75 -11.70 -12.49
CA PRO A 37 16.81 -10.90 -11.87
C PRO A 37 16.39 -9.44 -11.67
N GLY A 38 16.58 -8.93 -10.45
CA GLY A 38 16.29 -7.53 -10.08
C GLY A 38 14.81 -7.18 -9.88
N TYR A 39 13.88 -8.11 -10.17
CA TYR A 39 12.45 -7.82 -10.06
C TYR A 39 12.01 -7.58 -8.60
N LEU A 40 12.45 -8.43 -7.67
CA LEU A 40 12.07 -8.30 -6.26
C LEU A 40 12.60 -7.00 -5.63
N ASP A 41 13.81 -6.58 -6.01
CA ASP A 41 14.39 -5.30 -5.57
C ASP A 41 13.62 -4.10 -6.12
N ALA A 42 13.20 -4.17 -7.39
CA ALA A 42 12.38 -3.15 -8.03
C ALA A 42 11.01 -3.04 -7.35
N GLN A 43 10.35 -4.18 -7.09
CA GLN A 43 9.06 -4.23 -6.41
C GLN A 43 9.15 -3.66 -4.98
N TYR A 44 10.18 -4.04 -4.22
CA TYR A 44 10.42 -3.49 -2.88
C TYR A 44 10.60 -1.97 -2.94
N SER A 45 11.44 -1.49 -3.87
CA SER A 45 11.74 -0.08 -4.04
C SER A 45 10.52 0.73 -4.45
N GLU A 46 9.68 0.19 -5.34
CA GLU A 46 8.43 0.81 -5.75
C GLU A 46 7.44 0.88 -4.58
N ALA A 47 7.20 -0.22 -3.87
CA ALA A 47 6.30 -0.27 -2.72
C ALA A 47 6.70 0.74 -1.64
N LYS A 48 8.00 0.79 -1.31
CA LYS A 48 8.54 1.78 -0.36
C LYS A 48 8.33 3.21 -0.84
N ARG A 49 8.65 3.50 -2.11
CA ARG A 49 8.50 4.83 -2.69
C ARG A 49 7.05 5.29 -2.63
N LEU A 50 6.11 4.43 -3.04
CA LEU A 50 4.67 4.72 -3.02
C LEU A 50 4.16 4.94 -1.59
N PHE A 51 4.59 4.12 -0.64
CA PHE A 51 4.22 4.27 0.77
C PHE A 51 4.73 5.59 1.36
N VAL A 52 6.01 5.91 1.21
CA VAL A 52 6.57 7.17 1.73
C VAL A 52 5.91 8.38 1.06
N GLN A 53 5.59 8.28 -0.24
CA GLN A 53 4.88 9.33 -0.94
C GLN A 53 3.45 9.51 -0.44
N SER A 54 2.74 8.41 -0.11
CA SER A 54 1.38 8.47 0.41
C SER A 54 1.32 9.04 1.83
N LEU A 55 2.28 8.69 2.70
CA LEU A 55 2.40 9.28 4.05
C LEU A 55 2.54 10.80 4.01
N LYS A 56 3.37 11.33 3.11
CA LYS A 56 3.55 12.78 2.91
C LYS A 56 2.30 13.49 2.38
N LYS A 57 1.43 12.74 1.69
CA LYS A 57 0.24 13.24 1.00
C LYS A 57 -1.07 12.91 1.73
N CYS A 58 -1.03 12.32 2.93
CA CYS A 58 -2.17 11.83 3.74
C CYS A 58 -3.32 12.84 4.02
N SER A 59 -3.31 14.03 3.43
CA SER A 59 -4.34 15.06 3.52
C SER A 59 -4.76 15.65 2.16
N THR A 60 -4.34 15.08 1.02
CA THR A 60 -4.51 15.69 -0.30
C THR A 60 -5.20 14.79 -1.32
N LYS A 61 -5.96 15.39 -2.24
CA LYS A 61 -6.58 14.70 -3.39
C LYS A 61 -5.54 13.94 -4.25
N ASP A 62 -4.28 14.35 -4.21
CA ASP A 62 -3.17 13.81 -4.99
C ASP A 62 -2.83 12.33 -4.68
N VAL A 63 -3.28 11.77 -3.55
CA VAL A 63 -3.15 10.33 -3.28
C VAL A 63 -4.09 9.53 -4.16
N THR A 64 -5.32 10.01 -4.36
CA THR A 64 -6.36 9.27 -5.11
C THR A 64 -6.04 9.14 -6.59
N GLU A 65 -5.51 10.19 -7.22
CA GLU A 65 -5.07 10.16 -8.62
C GLU A 65 -3.86 9.24 -8.82
N SER A 66 -2.90 9.26 -7.89
CA SER A 66 -1.75 8.35 -7.96
C SER A 66 -2.14 6.89 -7.87
N VAL A 67 -3.17 6.55 -7.09
CA VAL A 67 -3.65 5.16 -6.96
C VAL A 67 -4.43 4.72 -8.19
N ARG A 68 -5.17 5.63 -8.82
CA ARG A 68 -5.84 5.34 -10.09
C ARG A 68 -4.84 4.97 -11.18
N ASN A 69 -3.75 5.74 -11.31
CA ASN A 69 -2.70 5.45 -12.31
C ASN A 69 -2.08 4.07 -12.09
N ILE A 70 -1.88 3.65 -10.84
CA ILE A 70 -1.42 2.28 -10.54
C ILE A 70 -2.41 1.25 -11.09
N GLY A 71 -3.71 1.48 -10.97
CA GLY A 71 -4.72 0.58 -11.52
C GLY A 71 -4.63 0.46 -13.05
N GLU A 72 -4.41 1.59 -13.73
CA GLU A 72 -4.20 1.64 -15.19
C GLU A 72 -2.94 0.88 -15.59
N ASP A 73 -1.81 1.12 -14.92
CA ASP A 73 -0.54 0.43 -15.18
C ASP A 73 -0.69 -1.09 -15.01
N ARG A 74 -1.39 -1.53 -13.96
CA ARG A 74 -1.59 -2.96 -13.66
C ARG A 74 -2.50 -3.64 -14.69
N ARG A 75 -3.52 -2.93 -15.21
CA ARG A 75 -4.32 -3.39 -16.35
C ARG A 75 -3.44 -3.55 -17.60
N ASP A 76 -2.61 -2.56 -17.90
CA ASP A 76 -1.74 -2.57 -19.09
C ASP A 76 -0.66 -3.68 -19.00
N MET A 77 -0.28 -4.08 -17.78
CA MET A 77 0.58 -5.23 -17.50
C MET A 77 -0.16 -6.58 -17.51
N ASN A 78 -1.49 -6.59 -17.72
CA ASN A 78 -2.36 -7.77 -17.68
C ASN A 78 -2.23 -8.55 -16.36
N ILE A 79 -2.07 -7.83 -15.25
CA ILE A 79 -2.08 -8.41 -13.89
C ILE A 79 -3.53 -8.71 -13.52
N ASP A 80 -3.79 -9.88 -12.94
CA ASP A 80 -5.13 -10.21 -12.48
C ASP A 80 -5.68 -9.18 -11.47
N ILE A 81 -6.93 -8.75 -11.66
CA ILE A 81 -7.56 -7.71 -10.84
C ILE A 81 -7.76 -8.18 -9.38
N GLU A 82 -8.08 -9.47 -9.18
CA GLU A 82 -8.26 -10.05 -7.86
C GLU A 82 -6.93 -10.04 -7.11
N ASP A 83 -5.84 -10.42 -7.77
CA ASP A 83 -4.51 -10.40 -7.18
C ASP A 83 -4.00 -9.00 -6.86
N MET A 84 -4.26 -8.04 -7.73
CA MET A 84 -3.95 -6.63 -7.47
C MET A 84 -4.68 -6.14 -6.22
N LEU A 85 -5.99 -6.43 -6.09
CA LEU A 85 -6.79 -6.02 -4.94
C LEU A 85 -6.38 -6.76 -3.66
N LYS A 86 -6.09 -8.08 -3.74
CA LYS A 86 -5.56 -8.85 -2.60
C LYS A 86 -4.25 -8.24 -2.09
N SER A 87 -3.30 -7.97 -2.98
CA SER A 87 -2.02 -7.34 -2.64
C SER A 87 -2.22 -5.98 -1.95
N HIS A 88 -3.20 -5.20 -2.43
CA HIS A 88 -3.58 -3.93 -1.81
C HIS A 88 -4.12 -4.11 -0.37
N PHE A 89 -5.06 -5.02 -0.16
CA PHE A 89 -5.64 -5.28 1.17
C PHE A 89 -4.63 -5.91 2.13
N ASP A 90 -3.76 -6.78 1.64
CA ASP A 90 -2.66 -7.37 2.40
C ASP A 90 -1.68 -6.30 2.88
N PHE A 91 -1.41 -5.28 2.06
CA PHE A 91 -0.57 -4.15 2.46
C PHE A 91 -1.19 -3.37 3.63
N TYR A 92 -2.48 -3.04 3.58
CA TYR A 92 -3.15 -2.33 4.68
C TYR A 92 -3.30 -3.21 5.92
N THR A 93 -3.50 -4.51 5.76
CA THR A 93 -3.48 -5.48 6.85
C THR A 93 -2.12 -5.44 7.56
N ALA A 94 -1.03 -5.59 6.79
CA ALA A 94 0.32 -5.53 7.32
C ALA A 94 0.60 -4.20 8.04
N LEU A 95 0.15 -3.08 7.47
CA LEU A 95 0.28 -1.75 8.07
C LEU A 95 -0.45 -1.63 9.42
N MET A 96 -1.70 -2.08 9.49
CA MET A 96 -2.49 -2.03 10.73
C MET A 96 -1.90 -2.96 11.81
N GLU A 97 -1.46 -4.16 11.43
CA GLU A 97 -0.77 -5.08 12.33
C GLU A 97 0.53 -4.48 12.85
N PHE A 98 1.35 -3.90 11.96
CA PHE A 98 2.63 -3.29 12.32
C PHE A 98 2.47 -2.21 13.39
N ILE A 99 1.54 -1.28 13.21
CA ILE A 99 1.27 -0.21 14.19
C ILE A 99 0.79 -0.81 15.52
N THR A 100 -0.09 -1.81 15.46
CA THR A 100 -0.66 -2.46 16.66
C THR A 100 0.42 -3.20 17.45
N ILE A 101 1.28 -3.97 16.77
CA ILE A 101 2.40 -4.70 17.36
C ILE A 101 3.40 -3.74 18.00
N HIS A 102 3.77 -2.65 17.33
CA HIS A 102 4.74 -1.68 17.87
C HIS A 102 4.15 -0.88 19.04
N HIS A 103 2.85 -0.60 19.05
CA HIS A 103 2.19 -0.01 20.22
C HIS A 103 2.15 -0.98 21.40
N ASP A 104 1.83 -2.26 21.17
CA ASP A 104 1.82 -3.28 22.21
C ASP A 104 3.20 -3.45 22.86
N LYS A 105 4.24 -3.56 22.03
CA LYS A 105 5.65 -3.65 22.43
C LYS A 105 6.24 -2.36 23.01
N LYS A 106 5.46 -1.27 23.11
CA LYS A 106 5.89 0.05 23.60
C LYS A 106 6.99 0.71 22.77
N ASN A 107 7.11 0.33 21.49
CA ASN A 107 8.01 0.98 20.52
C ASN A 107 7.35 2.20 19.88
N LEU A 108 6.02 2.23 19.80
CA LEU A 108 5.23 3.39 19.36
C LEU A 108 4.62 4.09 20.59
N ASP A 109 5.19 5.25 20.96
CA ASP A 109 4.69 6.07 22.06
C ASP A 109 3.48 6.94 21.63
N CYS A 110 2.30 6.33 21.67
CA CYS A 110 1.02 7.02 21.53
C CYS A 110 -0.02 6.48 22.51
N SER A 111 -1.05 7.29 22.76
CA SER A 111 -2.20 6.83 23.55
C SER A 111 -3.04 5.82 22.77
N VAL A 112 -3.75 4.96 23.49
CA VAL A 112 -4.74 4.03 22.89
C VAL A 112 -5.76 4.77 22.02
N LYS A 113 -6.20 5.97 22.44
CA LYS A 113 -7.12 6.80 21.65
C LYS A 113 -6.50 7.24 20.32
N GLU A 114 -5.22 7.61 20.32
CA GLU A 114 -4.51 7.97 19.08
C GLU A 114 -4.31 6.77 18.16
N LEU A 115 -3.98 5.59 18.71
CA LEU A 115 -3.90 4.34 17.96
C LEU A 115 -5.24 4.04 17.27
N PHE A 116 -6.34 4.01 18.02
CA PHE A 116 -7.67 3.74 17.44
C PHE A 116 -8.06 4.75 16.36
N SER A 117 -7.77 6.04 16.59
CA SER A 117 -8.02 7.07 15.60
C SER A 117 -7.22 6.83 14.31
N ALA A 118 -6.00 6.32 14.43
CA ALA A 118 -5.17 5.98 13.28
C ALA A 118 -5.69 4.78 12.50
N LEU A 119 -6.05 3.71 13.19
CA LEU A 119 -6.59 2.51 12.56
C LEU A 119 -7.89 2.81 11.81
N LEU A 120 -8.77 3.64 12.38
CA LEU A 120 -10.00 4.06 11.70
C LEU A 120 -9.73 4.88 10.44
N GLU A 121 -8.75 5.78 10.50
CA GLU A 121 -8.40 6.60 9.34
C GLU A 121 -7.76 5.76 8.23
N LEU A 122 -6.86 4.84 8.59
CA LEU A 122 -6.25 3.90 7.63
C LEU A 122 -7.29 3.06 6.88
N ARG A 123 -8.35 2.60 7.55
CA ARG A 123 -9.45 1.88 6.88
C ARG A 123 -10.22 2.73 5.87
N LYS A 124 -10.42 4.03 6.17
CA LYS A 124 -11.05 4.95 5.20
C LYS A 124 -10.16 5.17 3.98
N ILE A 125 -8.85 5.31 4.22
CA ILE A 125 -7.87 5.46 3.15
C ILE A 125 -7.86 4.18 2.31
N GLU A 126 -7.74 2.99 2.91
CA GLU A 126 -7.81 1.69 2.24
C GLU A 126 -9.04 1.58 1.34
N THR A 127 -10.22 1.86 1.87
CA THR A 127 -11.48 1.79 1.11
C THR A 127 -11.47 2.75 -0.08
N SER A 128 -11.00 3.98 0.14
CA SER A 128 -10.96 5.00 -0.90
C SER A 128 -9.91 4.67 -1.97
N SER A 129 -8.73 4.19 -1.57
CA SER A 129 -7.66 3.80 -2.48
C SER A 129 -8.03 2.54 -3.27
N ALA A 130 -8.67 1.55 -2.65
CA ALA A 130 -9.14 0.36 -3.36
C ALA A 130 -10.16 0.71 -4.45
N LEU A 131 -11.08 1.64 -4.17
CA LEU A 131 -12.03 2.14 -5.17
C LEU A 131 -11.33 2.82 -6.35
N GLU A 132 -10.34 3.66 -6.09
CA GLU A 132 -9.59 4.34 -7.15
C GLU A 132 -8.72 3.38 -7.96
N LEU A 133 -8.12 2.40 -7.30
CA LEU A 133 -7.36 1.32 -7.93
C LEU A 133 -8.26 0.51 -8.87
N TYR A 134 -9.44 0.11 -8.38
CA TYR A 134 -10.45 -0.58 -9.17
C TYR A 134 -10.92 0.26 -10.37
N LYS A 135 -11.19 1.56 -10.18
CA LYS A 135 -11.56 2.46 -11.29
C LYS A 135 -10.45 2.55 -12.33
N GLY A 136 -9.20 2.73 -11.92
CA GLY A 136 -8.06 2.77 -12.84
C GLY A 136 -7.94 1.49 -13.67
N TYR A 137 -8.15 0.35 -13.03
CA TYR A 137 -8.10 -0.95 -13.69
C TYR A 137 -9.28 -1.20 -14.65
N THR A 138 -10.49 -0.75 -14.30
CA THR A 138 -11.73 -1.11 -15.03
C THR A 138 -12.21 -0.07 -16.05
N ILE A 139 -11.77 1.18 -15.95
CA ILE A 139 -12.09 2.19 -16.95
C ILE A 139 -11.40 1.77 -18.26
N GLU A 140 -12.17 1.54 -19.32
CA GLU A 140 -11.59 1.36 -20.66
C GLU A 140 -10.78 2.61 -21.02
N PRO A 141 -9.57 2.46 -21.59
CA PRO A 141 -8.85 3.62 -22.12
C PRO A 141 -9.79 4.30 -23.11
N SER A 142 -10.16 5.55 -22.80
CA SER A 142 -11.05 6.33 -23.66
C SER A 142 -10.50 6.26 -25.08
N SER A 143 -11.28 5.70 -26.00
CA SER A 143 -11.04 5.69 -27.43
C SER A 143 -11.11 7.13 -27.95
N THR A 144 -10.14 7.97 -27.61
CA THR A 144 -10.01 9.35 -28.07
C THR A 144 -8.63 9.90 -27.70
N ARG A 145 -7.62 9.58 -28.53
CA ARG A 145 -6.57 10.54 -28.94
C ARG A 145 -6.08 10.13 -30.34
N PHE A 146 -6.85 10.53 -31.36
CA PHE A 146 -6.34 10.79 -32.70
C PHE A 146 -5.98 12.27 -32.80
#